data_AF-A0AAD2B5F5-F1
#
_entry.id   AF-A0AAD2B5F5-F1
#
_cell.length_a   1.000
_cell.length_b   1.000
_cell.length_c   1.000
_cell.angle_alpha   90.00
_cell.angle_beta   90.00
_cell.angle_gamma   90.00
#
_symmetry.space_group_name_H-M   'P 1'
#
loop_
_entity.id
_entity.type
_entity.pdbx_description
1 polymer ?
#
loop_
_entity_poly.entity_id
_entity_poly.type
_entity_poly.pdbx_seq_one_letter_code
_entity_poly.pdbx_strand_id
1 'polypeptide(L)'
;MGSRTLHFGERLAEERLRLGLSQAQMAALGGVALRTYSNYETGTSEPGVKILANWHKAGADALYLVTGQHVSAFLSPEEDVLIAGIRRLDARGRAGVLALIGGLSAGATEAQPVKAGKRSQIIVGGSNNVQVGAVRKPVKRKAKRDAE
;
A
#
# COMPACT_ATOMS: atom_id res chain seq x y z
N MET A 1 -30.91 9.29 -14.24
CA MET A 1 -30.99 7.82 -14.12
C MET A 1 -31.13 7.48 -12.65
N GLY A 2 -32.20 6.80 -12.24
CA GLY A 2 -32.39 6.43 -10.83
C GLY A 2 -31.34 5.40 -10.43
N SER A 3 -30.52 5.72 -9.42
CA SER A 3 -29.57 4.75 -8.87
C SER A 3 -30.36 3.64 -8.19
N ARG A 4 -30.32 2.43 -8.73
CA ARG A 4 -30.90 1.24 -8.11
C ARG A 4 -30.08 0.93 -6.86
N THR A 5 -30.63 1.24 -5.69
CA THR A 5 -30.00 0.86 -4.41
C THR A 5 -30.27 -0.62 -4.20
N LEU A 6 -29.24 -1.46 -4.31
CA LEU A 6 -29.35 -2.89 -3.98
C LEU A 6 -29.57 -3.04 -2.48
N HIS A 7 -30.45 -3.94 -2.08
CA HIS A 7 -30.65 -4.30 -0.66
C HIS A 7 -29.55 -5.24 -0.18
N PHE A 8 -29.37 -5.36 1.14
CA PHE A 8 -28.31 -6.17 1.74
C PHE A 8 -28.28 -7.62 1.21
N GLY A 9 -29.44 -8.26 1.10
CA GLY A 9 -29.54 -9.65 0.62
C GLY A 9 -29.05 -9.83 -0.82
N GLU A 10 -29.33 -8.86 -1.69
CA GLU A 10 -28.84 -8.86 -3.08
C GLU A 10 -27.30 -8.75 -3.11
N ARG A 11 -26.74 -7.84 -2.31
CA ARG A 11 -25.28 -7.68 -2.19
C ARG A 11 -24.61 -8.91 -1.60
N LEU A 12 -25.26 -9.57 -0.64
CA LEU A 12 -24.77 -10.83 -0.06
C LEU A 12 -24.73 -11.94 -1.11
N ALA A 13 -25.77 -12.04 -1.94
CA ALA A 13 -25.79 -13.01 -3.04
C ALA A 13 -24.70 -12.72 -4.08
N GLU A 14 -24.50 -11.45 -4.44
CA GLU A 14 -23.42 -11.04 -5.36
C GLU A 14 -22.04 -11.38 -4.81
N GLU A 15 -21.76 -11.04 -3.55
CA GLU A 15 -20.47 -11.35 -2.92
C GLU A 15 -20.23 -12.86 -2.81
N ARG A 16 -21.26 -13.63 -2.47
CA ARG A 16 -21.16 -15.08 -2.47
C ARG A 16 -20.79 -15.62 -3.85
N LEU A 17 -21.44 -15.12 -4.90
CA LEU A 17 -21.18 -15.53 -6.28
C LEU A 17 -19.78 -15.08 -6.74
N ARG A 18 -19.33 -13.89 -6.35
CA ARG A 18 -17.96 -13.40 -6.61
C ARG A 18 -16.90 -14.33 -6.03
N LEU A 19 -17.17 -14.92 -4.87
CA LEU A 19 -16.30 -15.91 -4.21
C LEU A 19 -16.45 -17.33 -4.79
N GLY A 20 -17.37 -17.57 -5.73
CA GLY A 20 -17.62 -18.89 -6.31
C GLY A 20 -18.25 -19.88 -5.34
N LEU A 21 -19.00 -19.39 -4.33
CA LEU A 21 -19.55 -20.21 -3.25
C LEU A 21 -21.04 -20.54 -3.45
N SER A 22 -21.44 -21.74 -3.03
CA SER A 22 -22.84 -22.10 -2.83
C SER A 22 -23.40 -21.49 -1.54
N GLN A 23 -24.74 -21.38 -1.42
CA GLN A 23 -25.38 -20.89 -0.20
C GLN A 23 -24.96 -21.71 1.04
N ALA A 24 -24.82 -23.04 0.89
CA ALA A 24 -24.41 -23.93 1.97
C ALA A 24 -22.98 -23.65 2.44
N GLN A 25 -22.05 -23.41 1.52
CA GLN A 25 -20.67 -23.06 1.86
C GLN A 25 -20.60 -21.70 2.57
N MET A 26 -21.33 -20.70 2.07
CA MET A 26 -21.35 -19.38 2.68
C MET A 26 -22.02 -19.39 4.07
N ALA A 27 -23.06 -20.19 4.26
CA ALA A 27 -23.69 -20.42 5.56
C ALA A 27 -22.71 -21.04 6.56
N ALA A 28 -21.97 -22.07 6.13
CA ALA A 28 -20.96 -22.72 6.95
C ALA A 28 -19.84 -21.76 7.38
N LEU A 29 -19.36 -20.91 6.47
CA LEU A 29 -18.38 -19.85 6.77
C LEU A 29 -18.93 -18.83 7.77
N GLY A 30 -20.22 -18.50 7.69
CA GLY A 30 -20.90 -17.62 8.64
C GLY A 30 -21.13 -18.27 10.01
N GLY A 31 -21.05 -19.59 10.11
CA GLY A 31 -21.41 -20.35 11.31
C GLY A 31 -22.92 -20.40 11.56
N VAL A 32 -23.72 -20.40 10.49
CA VAL A 32 -25.19 -20.42 10.55
C VAL A 32 -25.79 -21.57 9.75
N ALA A 33 -27.03 -21.94 10.07
CA ALA A 33 -27.77 -22.92 9.28
C ALA A 33 -28.08 -22.38 7.87
N LEU A 34 -28.21 -23.28 6.88
CA LEU A 34 -28.55 -22.91 5.50
C LEU A 34 -29.85 -22.08 5.42
N ARG A 35 -30.89 -22.46 6.17
CA ARG A 35 -32.15 -21.70 6.23
C ARG A 35 -31.94 -20.26 6.72
N THR A 36 -31.11 -20.08 7.75
CA THR A 36 -30.76 -18.76 8.27
C THR A 36 -30.04 -17.93 7.22
N TYR A 37 -29.12 -18.54 6.49
CA TYR A 37 -28.43 -17.88 5.38
C TYR A 37 -29.39 -17.48 4.24
N SER A 38 -30.29 -18.39 3.83
CA SER A 38 -31.29 -18.07 2.80
C SER A 38 -32.17 -16.89 3.21
N ASN A 39 -32.57 -16.80 4.49
CA ASN A 39 -33.32 -15.65 5.00
C ASN A 39 -32.55 -14.32 4.90
N TYR A 40 -31.21 -14.36 4.95
CA TYR A 40 -30.39 -13.16 4.74
C TYR A 40 -30.41 -12.73 3.27
N GLU A 41 -30.26 -13.67 2.33
CA GLU A 41 -30.31 -13.33 0.90
C GLU A 41 -31.70 -12.86 0.45
N THR A 42 -32.78 -13.39 1.05
CA THR A 42 -34.15 -12.93 0.75
C THR A 42 -34.57 -11.67 1.53
N GLY A 43 -33.70 -11.14 2.41
CA GLY A 43 -34.01 -9.96 3.23
C GLY A 43 -35.05 -10.19 4.34
N THR A 44 -35.35 -11.44 4.67
CA THR A 44 -36.29 -11.80 5.76
C THR A 44 -35.68 -11.55 7.14
N SER A 45 -34.35 -11.59 7.25
CA SER A 45 -33.63 -11.22 8.47
C SER A 45 -32.26 -10.63 8.11
N GLU A 46 -31.60 -9.99 9.07
CA GLU A 46 -30.26 -9.45 8.88
C GLU A 46 -29.23 -10.22 9.72
N PRO A 47 -28.01 -10.43 9.20
CA PRO A 47 -26.93 -11.05 9.97
C PRO A 47 -26.36 -10.09 11.01
N GLY A 48 -26.03 -10.62 12.18
CA GLY A 48 -25.29 -9.87 13.19
C GLY A 48 -23.82 -9.64 12.81
N VAL A 49 -23.18 -8.68 13.49
CA VAL A 49 -21.78 -8.27 13.24
C VAL A 49 -20.78 -9.45 13.31
N LYS A 50 -21.01 -10.42 14.20
CA LYS A 50 -20.17 -11.62 14.31
C LYS A 50 -20.15 -12.45 13.02
N ILE A 51 -21.28 -12.56 12.33
CA ILE A 51 -21.40 -13.31 11.08
C ILE A 51 -20.66 -12.56 9.96
N LEU A 52 -20.83 -11.23 9.88
CA LEU A 52 -20.09 -10.39 8.95
C LEU A 52 -18.57 -10.52 9.13
N ALA A 53 -18.08 -10.54 10.37
CA ALA A 53 -16.67 -10.73 10.68
C ALA A 53 -16.16 -12.11 10.23
N ASN A 54 -16.98 -13.16 10.33
CA ASN A 54 -16.62 -14.48 9.84
C ASN A 54 -16.51 -14.53 8.31
N TRP A 55 -17.48 -13.93 7.59
CA TRP A 55 -17.40 -13.81 6.14
C TRP A 55 -16.23 -12.96 5.67
N HIS A 56 -15.90 -11.88 6.38
CA HIS A 56 -14.72 -11.08 6.09
C HIS A 56 -13.42 -11.90 6.15
N LYS A 57 -13.27 -12.73 7.20
CA LYS A 57 -12.14 -13.67 7.31
C LYS A 57 -12.08 -14.67 6.17
N ALA A 58 -13.23 -15.00 5.58
CA ALA A 58 -13.35 -15.87 4.42
C ALA A 58 -13.16 -15.14 3.08
N GLY A 59 -12.88 -13.83 3.08
CA GLY A 59 -12.59 -13.03 1.88
C GLY A 59 -13.78 -12.27 1.31
N ALA A 60 -14.92 -12.24 2.00
CA ALA A 60 -16.04 -11.37 1.62
C ALA A 60 -15.70 -9.89 1.89
N ASP A 61 -16.15 -9.01 1.00
CA ASP A 61 -16.03 -7.57 1.18
C ASP A 61 -17.14 -7.09 2.13
N ALA A 62 -16.83 -7.10 3.44
CA ALA A 62 -17.78 -6.66 4.46
C ALA A 62 -18.20 -5.19 4.31
N LEU A 63 -17.36 -4.34 3.73
CA LEU A 63 -17.73 -2.95 3.44
C LEU A 63 -18.81 -2.94 2.36
N TYR A 64 -18.60 -3.63 1.24
CA TYR A 64 -19.60 -3.76 0.20
C TYR A 64 -20.91 -4.33 0.71
N LEU A 65 -20.86 -5.38 1.53
CA LEU A 65 -22.07 -5.97 2.14
C LEU A 65 -22.88 -4.93 2.91
N VAL A 66 -22.24 -4.04 3.67
CA VAL A 66 -22.94 -3.06 4.52
C VAL A 66 -23.34 -1.81 3.72
N THR A 67 -22.47 -1.29 2.85
CA THR A 67 -22.61 0.04 2.25
C THR A 67 -22.98 0.02 0.77
N GLY A 68 -22.81 -1.12 0.09
CA GLY A 68 -22.90 -1.21 -1.37
C GLY A 68 -21.71 -0.60 -2.11
N GLN A 69 -20.64 -0.23 -1.40
CA GLN A 69 -19.42 0.30 -2.01
C GLN A 69 -18.26 -0.66 -1.75
N HIS A 70 -17.62 -1.13 -2.82
CA HIS A 70 -16.42 -1.93 -2.70
C HIS A 70 -15.27 -1.10 -2.12
N VAL A 71 -14.36 -1.76 -1.41
CA VAL A 71 -13.11 -1.10 -0.95
C VAL A 71 -12.32 -0.54 -2.14
N SER A 72 -12.35 -1.20 -3.30
CA SER A 72 -11.71 -0.70 -4.52
C SER A 72 -12.37 0.53 -5.13
N ALA A 73 -13.63 0.83 -4.79
CA ALA A 73 -14.32 2.03 -5.27
C ALA A 73 -13.73 3.32 -4.66
N PHE A 74 -12.88 3.21 -3.64
CA PHE A 74 -12.14 4.32 -3.05
C PHE A 74 -10.73 4.48 -3.61
N LEU A 75 -10.30 3.58 -4.52
CA LEU A 75 -8.98 3.64 -5.13
C LEU A 75 -9.07 4.32 -6.49
N SER A 76 -8.12 5.21 -6.78
CA SER A 76 -7.92 5.67 -8.15
C SER A 76 -7.45 4.50 -9.04
N PRO A 77 -7.63 4.59 -10.37
CA PRO A 77 -7.08 3.58 -11.29
C PRO A 77 -5.56 3.38 -11.12
N GLU A 78 -4.82 4.45 -10.79
CA GLU A 78 -3.39 4.32 -10.51
C GLU A 78 -3.11 3.53 -9.24
N GLU A 79 -3.88 3.75 -8.18
CA GLU A 79 -3.74 3.04 -6.91
C GLU A 79 -4.06 1.56 -7.02
N ASP A 80 -5.11 1.20 -7.78
CA ASP A 80 -5.47 -0.21 -8.02
C ASP A 80 -4.35 -0.96 -8.76
N VAL A 81 -3.77 -0.34 -9.80
CA VAL A 81 -2.61 -0.89 -10.53
C VAL A 81 -1.40 -1.06 -9.60
N LEU A 82 -1.11 -0.06 -8.74
CA LEU A 82 0.00 -0.13 -7.80
C LEU A 82 -0.18 -1.27 -6.79
N ILE A 83 -1.38 -1.41 -6.21
CA ILE A 83 -1.68 -2.47 -5.23
C ILE A 83 -1.63 -3.84 -5.90
N ALA A 84 -2.23 -4.00 -7.09
CA ALA A 84 -2.20 -5.26 -7.83
C ALA A 84 -0.76 -5.65 -8.21
N GLY A 85 0.06 -4.69 -8.62
CA GLY A 85 1.48 -4.88 -8.91
C GLY A 85 2.27 -5.34 -7.68
N ILE A 86 2.18 -4.60 -6.57
CA ILE A 86 2.89 -4.93 -5.31
C ILE A 86 2.56 -6.34 -4.80
N ARG A 87 1.29 -6.77 -4.90
CA ARG A 87 0.87 -8.12 -4.44
C ARG A 87 1.51 -9.26 -5.24
N ARG A 88 1.91 -9.02 -6.49
CA ARG A 88 2.55 -10.01 -7.37
C ARG A 88 4.08 -10.06 -7.24
N LEU A 89 4.70 -9.05 -6.62
CA LEU A 89 6.15 -8.98 -6.46
C LEU A 89 6.66 -9.99 -5.42
N ASP A 90 7.92 -10.39 -5.54
CA ASP A 90 8.64 -11.11 -4.50
C ASP A 90 9.09 -10.17 -3.36
N ALA A 91 9.76 -10.72 -2.33
CA ALA A 91 10.19 -9.92 -1.18
C ALA A 91 11.13 -8.78 -1.58
N ARG A 92 12.04 -9.03 -2.54
CA ARG A 92 12.99 -8.03 -3.02
C ARG A 92 12.29 -6.92 -3.81
N GLY A 93 11.40 -7.28 -4.73
CA GLY A 93 10.64 -6.33 -5.54
C GLY A 93 9.75 -5.43 -4.68
N ARG A 94 9.03 -6.01 -3.70
CA ARG A 94 8.24 -5.23 -2.74
C ARG A 94 9.09 -4.24 -1.95
N ALA A 95 10.25 -4.67 -1.45
CA ALA A 95 11.17 -3.78 -0.73
C ALA A 95 11.66 -2.62 -1.60
N GLY A 96 11.96 -2.86 -2.88
CA GLY A 96 12.38 -1.83 -3.82
C GLY A 96 11.31 -0.76 -4.06
N VAL A 97 10.05 -1.17 -4.30
CA VAL A 97 8.94 -0.23 -4.50
C VAL A 97 8.68 0.60 -3.23
N LEU A 98 8.69 -0.01 -2.05
CA LEU A 98 8.52 0.70 -0.79
C LEU A 98 9.65 1.70 -0.50
N ALA A 99 10.90 1.33 -0.81
CA ALA A 99 12.04 2.23 -0.68
C ALA A 99 11.96 3.43 -1.64
N LEU A 100 11.50 3.20 -2.87
CA LEU A 100 11.28 4.26 -3.85
C LEU A 100 10.19 5.24 -3.38
N ILE A 101 9.05 4.72 -2.93
CA ILE A 101 7.96 5.54 -2.38
C ILE A 101 8.48 6.33 -1.18
N GLY A 102 9.11 5.67 -0.21
CA GLY A 102 9.66 6.33 0.98
C GLY A 102 10.74 7.39 0.68
N GLY A 103 11.56 7.18 -0.34
CA GLY A 103 12.58 8.14 -0.76
C GLY A 103 12.04 9.34 -1.52
N LEU A 104 10.90 9.19 -2.20
CA LEU A 104 10.24 10.25 -2.98
C LEU A 104 9.12 10.95 -2.21
N SER A 105 8.54 10.32 -1.18
CA SER A 105 7.59 10.93 -0.26
C SER A 105 8.31 11.98 0.58
N ALA A 106 8.03 13.26 0.31
CA ALA A 106 8.66 14.39 0.99
C ALA A 106 8.32 14.38 2.50
N GLY A 107 9.27 13.88 3.29
CA GLY A 107 9.36 14.02 4.73
C GLY A 107 10.84 14.13 5.07
N ALA A 108 11.32 15.38 5.13
CA ALA A 108 12.66 15.83 5.53
C ALA A 108 13.63 14.74 6.02
N THR A 109 14.50 14.26 5.14
CA THR A 109 15.83 13.83 5.59
C THR A 109 16.53 15.10 6.07
N GLU A 110 16.43 15.40 7.37
CA GLU A 110 17.47 16.21 8.00
C GLU A 110 18.79 15.57 7.60
N ALA A 111 19.57 16.29 6.81
CA ALA A 111 20.90 15.88 6.42
C ALA A 111 21.70 15.71 7.71
N GLN A 112 21.81 14.48 8.22
CA GLN A 112 22.64 14.20 9.38
C GLN A 112 24.07 14.56 8.98
N PRO A 113 24.73 15.49 9.70
CA PRO A 113 26.11 15.83 9.42
C PRO A 113 26.96 14.61 9.79
N VAL A 114 27.40 13.87 8.78
CA VAL A 114 28.39 12.81 8.96
C VAL A 114 29.70 13.47 9.41
N LYS A 115 30.05 13.34 10.69
CA LYS A 115 31.39 13.69 11.17
C LYS A 115 32.39 12.76 10.51
N ALA A 116 33.33 13.33 9.77
CA ALA A 116 34.44 12.61 9.17
C ALA A 116 35.27 11.91 10.27
N GLY A 117 35.06 10.62 10.45
CA GLY A 117 35.93 9.77 11.26
C GLY A 117 37.29 9.58 10.58
N LYS A 118 38.34 9.30 11.36
CA LYS A 118 39.72 9.08 10.86
C LYS A 118 39.91 7.84 9.97
N ARG A 119 38.84 7.13 9.61
CA ARG A 119 38.91 5.94 8.75
C ARG A 119 38.13 6.21 7.46
N SER A 120 38.85 6.25 6.35
CA SER A 120 38.29 6.26 5.00
C SER A 120 37.68 4.90 4.70
N GLN A 121 36.42 4.90 4.27
CA GLN A 121 35.75 3.71 3.73
C GLN A 121 35.76 3.81 2.20
N ILE A 122 36.28 2.78 1.53
CA ILE A 122 36.23 2.68 0.06
C ILE A 122 34.92 2.00 -0.30
N ILE A 123 33.98 2.74 -0.89
CA ILE A 123 32.76 2.20 -1.49
C ILE A 123 33.06 2.00 -2.97
N VAL A 124 33.25 0.75 -3.41
CA VAL A 124 33.33 0.43 -4.84
C VAL A 124 31.91 0.25 -5.37
N GLY A 125 31.27 1.37 -5.69
CA GLY A 125 30.00 1.45 -6.39
C GLY A 125 30.19 2.26 -7.67
N GLY A 126 29.66 1.76 -8.79
CA GLY A 126 29.83 2.32 -10.14
C GLY A 126 29.71 3.84 -10.19
N SER A 127 30.69 4.44 -10.85
CA SER A 127 30.92 5.88 -10.98
C SER A 127 29.71 6.61 -11.55
N ASN A 128 29.00 7.38 -10.71
CA ASN A 128 28.12 8.47 -11.16
C ASN A 128 28.06 9.65 -10.16
N ASN A 129 29.14 9.90 -9.42
CA ASN A 129 29.26 11.12 -8.61
C ASN A 129 30.11 12.16 -9.33
N VAL A 130 29.47 13.15 -9.96
CA VAL A 130 30.14 14.36 -10.47
C VAL A 130 30.50 15.23 -9.27
N GLN A 131 31.77 15.18 -8.85
CA GLN A 131 32.31 16.13 -7.87
C GLN A 131 32.66 17.43 -8.60
N VAL A 132 31.77 18.42 -8.52
CA VAL A 132 32.07 19.79 -8.95
C VAL A 132 32.97 20.41 -7.88
N GLY A 133 34.29 20.33 -8.08
CA GLY A 133 35.28 20.92 -7.19
C GLY A 133 35.19 22.45 -7.20
N ALA A 134 35.02 23.06 -6.02
CA ALA A 134 35.09 24.51 -5.85
C ALA A 134 36.48 25.04 -6.26
N VAL A 135 36.47 26.08 -7.10
CA VAL A 135 37.66 26.79 -7.59
C VAL A 135 38.49 27.33 -6.40
N ARG A 136 39.76 26.92 -6.31
CA ARG A 136 40.70 27.43 -5.31
C ARG A 136 41.03 28.90 -5.60
N LYS A 137 40.84 29.80 -4.63
CA LYS A 137 41.31 31.20 -4.72
C LYS A 137 42.85 31.25 -4.67
N PRO A 138 43.50 32.15 -5.44
CA PRO A 138 44.95 32.23 -5.48
C PRO A 138 45.52 32.84 -4.18
N VAL A 139 46.62 32.26 -3.70
CA VAL A 139 47.36 32.71 -2.51
C VAL A 139 48.27 33.89 -2.89
N LYS A 140 48.16 35.02 -2.19
CA LYS A 140 49.08 36.16 -2.33
C LYS A 140 50.47 35.80 -1.75
N ARG A 141 51.51 35.80 -2.59
CA ARG A 141 52.90 35.68 -2.14
C ARG A 141 53.39 37.04 -1.61
N LYS A 142 53.93 37.08 -0.38
CA LYS A 142 54.65 38.26 0.15
C LYS A 142 56.04 38.32 -0.49
N ALA A 143 56.40 39.48 -1.05
CA ALA A 143 57.74 39.77 -1.53
C ALA A 143 58.72 39.84 -0.35
N LYS A 144 59.81 39.09 -0.42
CA LYS A 144 60.95 39.20 0.49
C LYS A 144 61.84 40.34 -0.06
N ARG A 145 62.04 41.38 0.75
CA ARG A 145 63.02 42.43 0.47
C ARG A 145 64.39 41.89 0.86
N ASP A 146 65.32 41.92 -0.09
CA ASP A 146 66.73 41.64 0.15
C ASP A 146 67.37 42.84 0.86
N ALA A 147 68.16 42.53 1.89
CA ALA A 147 69.08 43.44 2.54
C ALA A 147 70.35 42.63 2.82
N GLU A 148 71.35 42.76 1.95
CA GLU A 148 72.65 43.38 2.24
C GLU A 148 73.44 43.53 0.93
#